data_AF-A0A971KQU2-F1
#
_entry.id   AF-A0A971KQU2-F1
#
_cell.length_a   1.000
_cell.length_b   1.000
_cell.length_c   1.000
_cell.angle_alpha   90.00
_cell.angle_beta   90.00
_cell.angle_gamma   90.00
#
_symmetry.space_group_name_H-M   'P 1'
#
loop_
_entity.id
_entity.type
_entity.pdbx_description
1 polymer ?
#
loop_
_entity_poly.entity_id
_entity_poly.type
_entity_poly.pdbx_seq_one_letter_code
_entity_poly.pdbx_strand_id
1 'polypeptide(L)'
;MSEQKNKTELLAPAGSVSGLKAALTGGADAVYLAGKRFGARAFAANFDEQSLKWARRVTRSLRKKLYITLNTIVFENEQKLLKETLDFYEILQPDALIVQDLGIAAELRRRKSKIPIHLSTQGTWFGQGGIKQLKELGITRVILPRETTAQEIEHIVKTSPFEIEVFVHGAMCYSVSGRCFWSISLGTRSGNRGTCAQPCRKEYITSKNKKGTFLFSPKDLRLIEEVGNLSKMGVASLKIEGRMKSPEYVYQVVSEYRKALNEGTFEQNELSEVFSRASGKGFYHGIPRVDNWKTGKTSGREGVLTAITTGKTNDGLIELLVKAPLKAGDGLFWVINEIKAGARVTYIKADKKKKDYFWVRGLPTNLGAKTELRRTSKAIESYRETMWNKDWERLPVDLFWSGHDQTPLAVEAIINEHKLRLESEELLHPALNNGLKDGPLQEKFAVLGDLYRAGRHVSTMLGDRLHLSAGALKKLKRSLVEAISKLDQLPPPQKGPFI
;
A
#
# COMPACT_ATOMS: atom_id res chain seq x y z
N MET A 1 -26.31 -17.88 13.22
CA MET A 1 -25.69 -16.97 12.24
C MET A 1 -24.96 -15.89 13.03
N SER A 2 -23.65 -16.00 13.18
CA SER A 2 -22.87 -14.93 13.81
C SER A 2 -22.81 -13.75 12.84
N GLU A 3 -23.33 -12.59 13.26
CA GLU A 3 -23.09 -11.32 12.57
C GLU A 3 -21.58 -11.15 12.42
N GLN A 4 -21.09 -11.31 11.19
CA GLN A 4 -19.73 -11.00 10.84
C GLN A 4 -19.61 -9.48 10.94
N LYS A 5 -19.24 -8.97 12.12
CA LYS A 5 -18.89 -7.55 12.32
C LYS A 5 -18.03 -7.14 11.13
N ASN A 6 -18.53 -6.22 10.30
CA ASN A 6 -17.80 -5.71 9.14
C ASN A 6 -16.48 -5.15 9.64
N LYS A 7 -15.40 -5.93 9.49
CA LYS A 7 -14.07 -5.54 9.94
C LYS A 7 -13.62 -4.40 9.05
N THR A 8 -13.45 -3.21 9.63
CA THR A 8 -12.93 -2.04 8.93
C THR A 8 -11.60 -2.38 8.25
N GLU A 9 -11.51 -2.10 6.96
CA GLU A 9 -10.35 -2.40 6.13
C GLU A 9 -9.18 -1.46 6.44
N LEU A 10 -7.97 -1.99 6.58
CA LEU A 10 -6.75 -1.17 6.60
C LEU A 10 -6.15 -1.10 5.20
N LEU A 11 -6.25 0.07 4.57
CA LEU A 11 -5.76 0.35 3.23
C LEU A 11 -4.38 1.03 3.26
N ALA A 12 -3.37 0.33 2.77
CA ALA A 12 -1.98 0.77 2.78
C ALA A 12 -1.48 1.30 1.42
N PRO A 13 -0.55 2.27 1.40
CA PRO A 13 0.05 2.76 0.18
C PRO A 13 1.14 1.83 -0.34
N ALA A 14 1.21 1.65 -1.66
CA ALA A 14 2.33 0.99 -2.33
C ALA A 14 2.84 1.86 -3.49
N GLY A 15 4.05 2.43 -3.34
CA GLY A 15 4.71 3.21 -4.39
C GLY A 15 5.70 2.42 -5.25
N SER A 16 6.07 1.22 -4.81
CA SER A 16 7.03 0.31 -5.43
C SER A 16 6.71 -1.13 -5.04
N VAL A 17 7.33 -2.09 -5.73
CA VAL A 17 7.27 -3.53 -5.38
C VAL A 17 7.65 -3.77 -3.92
N SER A 18 8.75 -3.18 -3.45
CA SER A 18 9.19 -3.30 -2.06
C SER A 18 8.21 -2.67 -1.07
N GLY A 19 7.59 -1.53 -1.43
CA GLY A 19 6.54 -0.90 -0.62
C GLY A 19 5.27 -1.75 -0.52
N LEU A 20 4.89 -2.45 -1.59
CA LEU A 20 3.78 -3.40 -1.56
C LEU A 20 4.07 -4.57 -0.62
N LYS A 21 5.25 -5.18 -0.73
CA LYS A 21 5.67 -6.27 0.16
C LYS A 21 5.66 -5.82 1.63
N ALA A 22 6.20 -4.64 1.91
CA ALA A 22 6.18 -4.04 3.24
C ALA A 22 4.75 -3.82 3.78
N ALA A 23 3.85 -3.26 2.96
CA ALA A 23 2.45 -3.06 3.34
C ALA A 23 1.74 -4.38 3.70
N LEU A 24 1.90 -5.41 2.87
CA LEU A 24 1.27 -6.71 3.09
C LEU A 24 1.86 -7.43 4.30
N THR A 25 3.19 -7.38 4.47
CA THR A 25 3.88 -7.94 5.65
C THR A 25 3.47 -7.21 6.94
N GLY A 26 3.22 -5.90 6.86
CA GLY A 26 2.70 -5.10 7.98
C GLY A 26 1.24 -5.40 8.34
N GLY A 27 0.55 -6.24 7.56
CA GLY A 27 -0.81 -6.69 7.85
C GLY A 27 -1.90 -5.84 7.20
N ALA A 28 -1.65 -5.17 6.08
CA ALA A 28 -2.70 -4.51 5.30
C ALA A 28 -3.80 -5.50 4.84
N ASP A 29 -5.05 -5.02 4.76
CA ASP A 29 -6.16 -5.79 4.13
C ASP A 29 -6.23 -5.51 2.63
N ALA A 30 -5.86 -4.29 2.25
CA ALA A 30 -5.83 -3.81 0.89
C ALA A 30 -4.60 -2.93 0.66
N VAL A 31 -4.13 -2.87 -0.58
CA VAL A 31 -3.08 -1.94 -1.01
C VAL A 31 -3.58 -1.07 -2.15
N TYR A 32 -3.18 0.21 -2.16
CA TYR A 32 -3.40 1.08 -3.32
C TYR A 32 -2.09 1.55 -3.95
N LEU A 33 -2.05 1.52 -5.28
CA LEU A 33 -0.88 1.87 -6.10
C LEU A 33 -1.30 2.60 -7.37
N ALA A 34 -0.32 2.99 -8.20
CA ALA A 34 -0.57 3.58 -9.50
C ALA A 34 0.23 2.85 -10.58
N GLY A 35 -0.33 2.82 -11.80
CA GLY A 35 0.45 2.56 -13.00
C GLY A 35 1.40 3.73 -13.31
N LYS A 36 2.12 3.65 -14.44
CA LYS A 36 3.00 4.74 -14.90
C LYS A 36 2.26 6.01 -15.35
N ARG A 37 0.94 5.95 -15.56
CA ARG A 37 0.10 7.04 -16.08
C ARG A 37 -1.10 7.29 -15.16
N PHE A 38 -1.63 8.50 -15.21
CA PHE A 38 -2.88 8.94 -14.57
C PHE A 38 -3.01 8.75 -13.04
N GLY A 39 -1.92 8.44 -12.35
CA GLY A 39 -1.86 8.36 -10.89
C GLY A 39 -1.31 9.63 -10.26
N ALA A 40 -1.92 10.06 -9.15
CA ALA A 40 -1.30 11.09 -8.32
C ALA A 40 0.04 10.58 -7.72
N ARG A 41 1.05 11.44 -7.54
CA ARG A 41 2.44 11.06 -7.17
C ARG A 41 3.24 10.47 -8.35
N ALA A 42 3.34 11.24 -9.42
CA ALA A 42 4.07 10.87 -10.65
C ALA A 42 5.55 10.52 -10.41
N PHE A 43 6.15 11.04 -9.32
CA PHE A 43 7.56 10.79 -8.95
C PHE A 43 7.78 9.56 -8.05
N ALA A 44 6.73 8.81 -7.69
CA ALA A 44 6.93 7.49 -7.11
C ALA A 44 7.45 6.52 -8.17
N ALA A 45 8.08 5.42 -7.77
CA ALA A 45 8.58 4.43 -8.72
C ALA A 45 7.44 3.93 -9.64
N ASN A 46 6.25 3.69 -9.07
CA ASN A 46 5.03 3.26 -9.74
C ASN A 46 5.21 1.95 -10.54
N PHE A 47 4.10 1.33 -10.92
CA PHE A 47 4.11 0.00 -11.50
C PHE A 47 3.94 0.08 -13.02
N ASP A 48 4.77 -0.66 -13.76
CA ASP A 48 4.54 -0.99 -15.17
C ASP A 48 3.57 -2.20 -15.28
N GLU A 49 3.24 -2.61 -16.50
CA GLU A 49 2.27 -3.69 -16.72
C GLU A 49 2.72 -5.02 -16.09
N GLN A 50 4.01 -5.37 -16.18
CA GLN A 50 4.53 -6.63 -15.63
C GLN A 50 4.44 -6.63 -14.10
N SER A 51 4.86 -5.53 -13.47
CA SER A 51 4.78 -5.38 -12.01
C SER A 51 3.33 -5.22 -11.51
N LEU A 52 2.40 -4.70 -12.33
CA LEU A 52 0.97 -4.70 -12.04
C LEU A 52 0.36 -6.11 -12.07
N LYS A 53 0.68 -6.91 -13.08
CA LYS A 53 0.30 -8.34 -13.15
C LYS A 53 0.85 -9.10 -11.95
N TRP A 54 2.11 -8.86 -11.59
CA TRP A 54 2.71 -9.40 -10.37
C TRP A 54 1.95 -8.99 -9.11
N ALA A 55 1.65 -7.68 -8.95
CA ALA A 55 0.92 -7.17 -7.79
C ALA A 55 -0.46 -7.82 -7.66
N ARG A 56 -1.22 -7.93 -8.77
CA ARG A 56 -2.54 -8.57 -8.78
C ARG A 56 -2.45 -10.03 -8.34
N ARG A 57 -1.47 -10.76 -8.84
CA ARG A 57 -1.25 -12.16 -8.49
C ARG A 57 -0.95 -12.33 -6.99
N VAL A 58 -0.01 -11.53 -6.47
CA VAL A 58 0.37 -11.53 -5.06
C VAL A 58 -0.81 -11.22 -4.15
N THR A 59 -1.56 -10.16 -4.45
CA THR A 59 -2.71 -9.79 -3.61
C THR A 59 -3.78 -10.88 -3.64
N ARG A 60 -4.07 -11.48 -4.80
CA ARG A 60 -5.00 -12.63 -4.90
C ARG A 60 -4.51 -13.84 -4.10
N SER A 61 -3.23 -14.19 -4.19
CA SER A 61 -2.64 -15.31 -3.44
C SER A 61 -2.79 -15.14 -1.93
N LEU A 62 -2.64 -13.90 -1.46
CA LEU A 62 -2.79 -13.53 -0.05
C LEU A 62 -4.24 -13.22 0.36
N ARG A 63 -5.21 -13.30 -0.57
CA ARG A 63 -6.61 -12.89 -0.37
C ARG A 63 -6.75 -11.45 0.12
N LYS A 64 -5.90 -10.57 -0.41
CA LYS A 64 -5.87 -9.12 -0.16
C LYS A 64 -6.38 -8.37 -1.38
N LYS A 65 -6.86 -7.15 -1.17
CA LYS A 65 -7.40 -6.33 -2.26
C LYS A 65 -6.32 -5.43 -2.88
N LEU A 66 -6.41 -5.23 -4.19
CA LEU A 66 -5.57 -4.34 -4.97
C LEU A 66 -6.43 -3.23 -5.58
N TYR A 67 -6.14 -1.99 -5.19
CA TYR A 67 -6.76 -0.80 -5.75
C TYR A 67 -5.76 -0.03 -6.62
N ILE A 68 -6.17 0.38 -7.82
CA ILE A 68 -5.30 1.14 -8.72
C ILE A 68 -5.86 2.55 -8.87
N THR A 69 -5.00 3.55 -8.71
CA THR A 69 -5.42 4.94 -8.85
C THR A 69 -5.34 5.43 -10.29
N LEU A 70 -6.46 5.98 -10.77
CA LEU A 70 -6.61 6.82 -11.96
C LEU A 70 -7.13 8.20 -11.54
N ASN A 71 -6.45 8.81 -10.56
CA ASN A 71 -6.94 9.94 -9.80
C ASN A 71 -6.26 11.27 -10.17
N THR A 72 -5.99 11.47 -11.45
CA THR A 72 -5.62 12.78 -12.00
C THR A 72 -6.64 13.21 -13.04
N ILE A 73 -6.78 14.53 -13.24
CA ILE A 73 -7.54 15.09 -14.37
C ILE A 73 -6.99 14.53 -15.68
N VAL A 74 -7.82 14.16 -16.66
CA VAL A 74 -7.38 13.72 -17.99
C VAL A 74 -7.66 14.81 -19.03
N PHE A 75 -6.71 15.07 -19.92
CA PHE A 75 -6.89 16.02 -21.02
C PHE A 75 -7.31 15.33 -22.32
N GLU A 76 -7.95 16.08 -23.22
CA GLU A 76 -8.54 15.55 -24.46
C GLU A 76 -7.51 14.87 -25.38
N ASN A 77 -6.28 15.37 -25.40
CA ASN A 77 -5.19 14.77 -26.17
C ASN A 77 -4.64 13.46 -25.55
N GLU A 78 -5.07 13.09 -24.34
CA GLU A 78 -4.65 11.88 -23.64
C GLU A 78 -5.67 10.73 -23.77
N GLN A 79 -6.79 10.94 -24.47
CA GLN A 79 -7.88 9.95 -24.58
C GLN A 79 -7.40 8.60 -25.14
N LYS A 80 -6.47 8.60 -26.10
CA LYS A 80 -5.88 7.36 -26.62
C LYS A 80 -5.15 6.59 -25.52
N LEU A 81 -4.31 7.28 -24.74
CA LEU A 81 -3.55 6.67 -23.64
C LEU A 81 -4.47 6.20 -22.51
N LEU A 82 -5.56 6.93 -22.26
CA LEU A 82 -6.61 6.51 -21.32
C LEU A 82 -7.25 5.21 -21.79
N LYS A 83 -7.66 5.12 -23.06
CA LYS A 83 -8.26 3.91 -23.63
C LYS A 83 -7.34 2.69 -23.49
N GLU A 84 -6.07 2.81 -23.87
CA GLU A 84 -5.07 1.75 -23.69
C GLU A 84 -4.94 1.32 -22.21
N THR A 85 -4.93 2.30 -21.30
CA THR A 85 -4.84 2.03 -19.86
C THR A 85 -6.07 1.30 -19.34
N LEU A 86 -7.28 1.69 -19.77
CA LEU A 86 -8.53 1.03 -19.39
C LEU A 86 -8.62 -0.37 -19.99
N ASP A 87 -8.23 -0.57 -21.25
CA ASP A 87 -8.20 -1.89 -21.89
C ASP A 87 -7.29 -2.86 -21.10
N PHE A 88 -6.12 -2.39 -20.66
CA PHE A 88 -5.24 -3.16 -19.80
C PHE A 88 -5.87 -3.47 -18.42
N TYR A 89 -6.56 -2.52 -17.80
CA TYR A 89 -7.20 -2.75 -16.50
C TYR A 89 -8.41 -3.68 -16.57
N GLU A 90 -9.15 -3.72 -17.70
CA GLU A 90 -10.18 -4.73 -17.94
C GLU A 90 -9.61 -6.16 -18.03
N ILE A 91 -8.35 -6.32 -18.43
CA ILE A 91 -7.68 -7.62 -18.36
C ILE A 91 -7.21 -7.89 -16.93
N LEU A 92 -6.57 -6.92 -16.30
CA LEU A 92 -5.98 -7.06 -14.97
C LEU A 92 -7.01 -7.27 -13.85
N GLN A 93 -8.21 -6.70 -14.00
CA GLN A 93 -9.32 -6.75 -13.03
C GLN A 93 -8.87 -6.43 -11.59
N PRO A 94 -8.38 -5.20 -11.31
CA PRO A 94 -8.14 -4.78 -9.93
C PRO A 94 -9.45 -4.79 -9.14
N ASP A 95 -9.38 -4.86 -7.81
CA ASP A 95 -10.58 -4.92 -6.97
C ASP A 95 -11.31 -3.56 -6.91
N ALA A 96 -10.65 -2.48 -7.31
CA ALA A 96 -11.28 -1.20 -7.64
C ALA A 96 -10.33 -0.25 -8.40
N LEU A 97 -10.92 0.70 -9.13
CA LEU A 97 -10.23 1.88 -9.64
C LEU A 97 -10.59 3.10 -8.78
N ILE A 98 -9.57 3.81 -8.30
CA ILE A 98 -9.75 5.07 -7.55
C ILE A 98 -9.65 6.23 -8.55
N VAL A 99 -10.78 6.86 -8.86
CA VAL A 99 -10.88 7.88 -9.92
C VAL A 99 -11.14 9.28 -9.35
N GLN A 100 -10.63 10.31 -10.02
CA GLN A 100 -11.00 11.70 -9.74
C GLN A 100 -11.98 12.21 -10.80
N ASP A 101 -11.67 11.95 -12.07
CA ASP A 101 -12.39 12.48 -13.21
C ASP A 101 -13.69 11.69 -13.43
N LEU A 102 -14.84 12.36 -13.38
CA LEU A 102 -16.14 11.71 -13.59
C LEU A 102 -16.29 11.20 -15.04
N GLY A 103 -15.53 11.76 -16.00
CA GLY A 103 -15.47 11.24 -17.37
C GLY A 103 -14.89 9.84 -17.44
N ILE A 104 -13.91 9.49 -16.58
CA ILE A 104 -13.41 8.11 -16.47
C ILE A 104 -14.50 7.17 -15.95
N ALA A 105 -15.26 7.60 -14.94
CA ALA A 105 -16.35 6.79 -14.40
C ALA A 105 -17.45 6.56 -15.45
N ALA A 106 -17.81 7.60 -16.21
CA ALA A 106 -18.77 7.50 -17.32
C ALA A 106 -18.28 6.55 -18.42
N GLU A 107 -17.00 6.62 -18.78
CA GLU A 107 -16.40 5.72 -19.78
C GLU A 107 -16.38 4.25 -19.32
N LEU A 108 -16.04 3.99 -18.06
CA LEU A 108 -16.11 2.65 -17.46
C LEU A 108 -17.55 2.10 -17.47
N ARG A 109 -18.54 2.95 -17.19
CA ARG A 109 -19.97 2.58 -17.28
C ARG A 109 -20.38 2.25 -18.70
N ARG A 110 -19.98 3.07 -19.69
CA ARG A 110 -20.25 2.84 -21.11
C ARG A 110 -19.66 1.52 -21.61
N ARG A 111 -18.47 1.15 -21.11
CA ARG A 111 -17.81 -0.13 -21.38
C ARG A 111 -18.47 -1.33 -20.70
N LYS A 112 -19.44 -1.11 -19.81
CA LYS A 112 -20.01 -2.14 -18.92
C LYS A 112 -18.92 -2.82 -18.08
N SER A 113 -17.93 -2.03 -17.63
CA SER A 113 -16.86 -2.51 -16.77
C SER A 113 -17.42 -3.17 -15.51
N LYS A 114 -16.84 -4.32 -15.13
CA LYS A 114 -17.14 -4.99 -13.86
C LYS A 114 -16.30 -4.44 -12.70
N ILE A 115 -15.31 -3.59 -12.98
CA ILE A 115 -14.37 -3.10 -11.97
C ILE A 115 -15.08 -2.07 -11.08
N PRO A 116 -15.10 -2.25 -9.74
CA PRO A 116 -15.67 -1.26 -8.83
C PRO A 116 -14.97 0.10 -8.94
N ILE A 117 -15.74 1.17 -8.78
CA ILE A 117 -15.25 2.54 -8.94
C ILE A 117 -15.30 3.26 -7.60
N HIS A 118 -14.14 3.70 -7.11
CA HIS A 118 -14.00 4.46 -5.89
C HIS A 118 -13.74 5.92 -6.22
N LEU A 119 -14.55 6.84 -5.68
CA LEU A 119 -14.32 8.27 -5.86
C LEU A 119 -13.18 8.74 -4.96
N SER A 120 -12.14 9.31 -5.57
CA SER A 120 -10.99 9.86 -4.88
C SER A 120 -11.36 11.08 -4.05
N THR A 121 -10.60 11.32 -2.97
CA THR A 121 -10.60 12.60 -2.23
C THR A 121 -10.39 13.81 -3.15
N GLN A 122 -9.77 13.60 -4.31
CA GLN A 122 -9.60 14.65 -5.32
C GLN A 122 -10.89 15.03 -6.07
N GLY A 123 -11.94 14.21 -6.00
CA GLY A 123 -13.28 14.56 -6.47
C GLY A 123 -14.01 15.56 -5.56
N THR A 124 -13.48 15.82 -4.36
CA THR A 124 -13.96 16.85 -3.43
C THR A 124 -15.45 16.73 -3.11
N TRP A 125 -15.90 15.53 -2.72
CA TRP A 125 -17.28 15.29 -2.30
C TRP A 125 -17.39 15.23 -0.77
N PHE A 126 -18.25 16.06 -0.19
CA PHE A 126 -18.42 16.25 1.26
C PHE A 126 -19.75 15.67 1.78
N GLY A 127 -20.34 14.70 1.09
CA GLY A 127 -21.64 14.15 1.50
C GLY A 127 -22.87 14.92 1.01
N GLN A 128 -22.70 16.16 0.55
CA GLN A 128 -23.81 17.03 0.14
C GLN A 128 -24.19 16.79 -1.32
N GLY A 129 -25.40 16.29 -1.55
CA GLY A 129 -25.99 16.13 -2.88
C GLY A 129 -25.23 15.17 -3.80
N GLY A 130 -25.63 15.11 -5.08
CA GLY A 130 -24.93 14.32 -6.09
C GLY A 130 -25.05 12.79 -5.97
N ILE A 131 -25.75 12.27 -4.96
CA ILE A 131 -25.83 10.82 -4.67
C ILE A 131 -26.38 10.04 -5.87
N LYS A 132 -27.46 10.54 -6.50
CA LYS A 132 -28.07 9.89 -7.67
C LYS A 132 -27.06 9.81 -8.83
N GLN A 133 -26.38 10.91 -9.12
CA GLN A 133 -25.39 10.99 -10.20
C GLN A 133 -24.20 10.06 -9.94
N LEU A 134 -23.68 10.04 -8.70
CA LEU A 134 -22.59 9.13 -8.33
C LEU A 134 -23.02 7.65 -8.41
N LYS A 135 -24.27 7.33 -8.06
CA LYS A 135 -24.85 5.99 -8.24
C LYS A 135 -25.02 5.60 -9.71
N GLU A 136 -25.43 6.52 -10.58
CA GLU A 136 -25.56 6.28 -12.02
C GLU A 136 -24.19 6.08 -12.69
N LEU A 137 -23.17 6.82 -12.24
CA LEU A 137 -21.76 6.56 -12.55
C LEU A 137 -21.22 5.29 -11.88
N GLY A 138 -22.03 4.69 -11.00
CA GLY A 138 -21.80 3.51 -10.18
C GLY A 138 -20.49 3.54 -9.40
N ILE A 139 -20.29 4.67 -8.73
CA ILE A 139 -19.40 4.76 -7.58
C ILE A 139 -19.90 3.83 -6.48
N THR A 140 -19.02 3.01 -5.94
CA THR A 140 -19.32 2.07 -4.85
C THR A 140 -18.75 2.52 -3.51
N ARG A 141 -17.68 3.32 -3.53
CA ARG A 141 -17.00 3.87 -2.35
C ARG A 141 -16.57 5.31 -2.59
N VAL A 142 -16.63 6.15 -1.56
CA VAL A 142 -16.11 7.52 -1.59
C VAL A 142 -15.03 7.73 -0.55
N ILE A 143 -13.90 8.28 -1.00
CA ILE A 143 -12.77 8.66 -0.15
C ILE A 143 -12.97 10.12 0.23
N LEU A 144 -13.31 10.37 1.50
CA LEU A 144 -13.66 11.73 1.94
C LEU A 144 -12.44 12.68 1.91
N PRO A 145 -12.67 13.98 1.67
CA PRO A 145 -11.70 15.04 1.94
C PRO A 145 -11.17 14.97 3.39
N ARG A 146 -9.88 15.26 3.59
CA ARG A 146 -9.24 15.20 4.92
C ARG A 146 -9.70 16.31 5.86
N GLU A 147 -10.38 17.30 5.29
CA GLU A 147 -11.02 18.42 5.95
C GLU A 147 -12.47 18.13 6.39
N THR A 148 -12.91 16.85 6.34
CA THR A 148 -14.21 16.41 6.86
C THR A 148 -14.11 16.05 8.35
N THR A 149 -15.00 16.59 9.17
CA THR A 149 -15.02 16.40 10.64
C THR A 149 -15.60 15.04 11.04
N ALA A 150 -15.38 14.62 12.29
CA ALA A 150 -15.93 13.38 12.82
C ALA A 150 -17.48 13.35 12.76
N GLN A 151 -18.14 14.47 13.07
CA GLN A 151 -19.61 14.57 13.01
C GLN A 151 -20.12 14.44 11.57
N GLU A 152 -19.45 15.08 10.61
CA GLU A 152 -19.79 14.95 9.19
C GLU A 152 -19.55 13.54 8.68
N ILE A 153 -18.42 12.91 9.05
CA ILE A 153 -18.13 11.51 8.68
C ILE A 153 -19.25 10.60 9.19
N GLU A 154 -19.62 10.71 10.47
CA GLU A 154 -20.69 9.90 11.07
C GLU A 154 -22.03 10.11 10.36
N HIS A 155 -22.38 11.36 10.06
CA HIS A 155 -23.60 11.66 9.32
C HIS A 155 -23.58 11.03 7.91
N ILE A 156 -22.48 11.19 7.18
CA ILE A 156 -22.35 10.65 5.82
C ILE A 156 -22.40 9.14 5.82
N VAL A 157 -21.76 8.46 6.78
CA VAL A 157 -21.84 6.99 6.89
C VAL A 157 -23.28 6.52 7.08
N LYS A 158 -24.12 7.28 7.81
CA LYS A 158 -25.53 6.93 8.06
C LYS A 158 -26.45 7.22 6.87
N THR A 159 -26.17 8.26 6.08
CA THR A 159 -27.10 8.76 5.05
C THR A 159 -26.68 8.43 3.61
N SER A 160 -25.40 8.16 3.38
CA SER A 160 -24.85 7.83 2.07
C SER A 160 -25.03 6.35 1.74
N PRO A 161 -25.36 6.00 0.48
CA PRO A 161 -25.40 4.61 0.03
C PRO A 161 -24.02 4.05 -0.35
N PHE A 162 -22.95 4.83 -0.22
CA PHE A 162 -21.59 4.44 -0.60
C PHE A 162 -20.80 3.95 0.61
N GLU A 163 -19.88 3.01 0.40
CA GLU A 163 -18.84 2.75 1.39
C GLU A 163 -18.02 4.03 1.63
N ILE A 164 -17.67 4.32 2.88
CA ILE A 164 -16.90 5.52 3.23
C ILE A 164 -15.47 5.13 3.61
N GLU A 165 -14.51 5.79 2.97
CA GLU A 165 -13.07 5.64 3.23
C GLU A 165 -12.50 6.97 3.71
N VAL A 166 -11.67 6.94 4.75
CA VAL A 166 -11.08 8.14 5.37
C VAL A 166 -9.57 8.00 5.48
N PHE A 167 -8.84 9.09 5.27
CA PHE A 167 -7.42 9.11 5.60
C PHE A 167 -7.23 9.17 7.12
N VAL A 168 -6.34 8.34 7.63
CA VAL A 168 -6.01 8.31 9.08
C VAL A 168 -4.55 8.65 9.37
N HIS A 169 -3.72 8.74 8.33
CA HIS A 169 -2.29 9.00 8.47
C HIS A 169 -1.71 9.74 7.25
N GLY A 170 -0.71 10.59 7.50
CA GLY A 170 0.21 11.11 6.49
C GLY A 170 -0.09 12.55 6.06
N ALA A 171 0.42 12.97 4.91
CA ALA A 171 0.49 14.40 4.58
C ALA A 171 -0.89 15.07 4.44
N MET A 172 -1.09 16.20 5.13
CA MET A 172 -2.22 17.12 4.92
C MET A 172 -1.95 18.10 3.75
N CYS A 173 -3.01 18.41 3.01
CA CYS A 173 -3.04 19.49 2.03
C CYS A 173 -3.31 20.83 2.74
N TYR A 174 -2.75 21.91 2.19
CA TYR A 174 -3.07 23.26 2.67
C TYR A 174 -4.40 23.77 2.09
N SER A 175 -4.66 23.49 0.82
CA SER A 175 -5.92 23.78 0.14
C SER A 175 -6.88 22.59 0.24
N VAL A 176 -8.14 22.82 -0.14
CA VAL A 176 -9.17 21.79 -0.28
C VAL A 176 -8.63 20.62 -1.12
N SER A 177 -8.86 19.40 -0.63
CA SER A 177 -8.38 18.15 -1.23
C SER A 177 -8.82 18.06 -2.70
N GLY A 178 -7.86 17.96 -3.62
CA GLY A 178 -8.13 17.93 -5.07
C GLY A 178 -8.25 19.28 -5.78
N ARG A 179 -8.21 20.40 -5.06
CA ARG A 179 -8.44 21.75 -5.61
C ARG A 179 -7.27 22.70 -5.34
N CYS A 180 -6.07 22.34 -5.78
CA CYS A 180 -4.87 23.16 -5.59
C CYS A 180 -4.28 23.69 -6.91
N PHE A 181 -4.49 24.99 -7.17
CA PHE A 181 -3.87 25.70 -8.31
C PHE A 181 -2.49 26.30 -7.99
N TRP A 182 -2.11 26.34 -6.71
CA TRP A 182 -0.87 26.99 -6.30
C TRP A 182 0.39 26.31 -6.87
N SER A 183 0.37 24.98 -7.02
CA SER A 183 1.52 24.29 -7.62
C SER A 183 1.71 24.71 -9.08
N ILE A 184 0.62 24.84 -9.86
CA ILE A 184 0.73 25.14 -11.28
C ILE A 184 1.06 26.62 -11.51
N SER A 185 0.56 27.52 -10.67
CA SER A 185 0.86 28.96 -10.77
C SER A 185 2.36 29.28 -10.58
N LEU A 186 3.17 28.33 -10.10
CA LEU A 186 4.62 28.49 -9.93
C LEU A 186 5.46 27.96 -11.11
N GLY A 187 4.86 27.40 -12.16
CA GLY A 187 5.53 27.36 -13.47
C GLY A 187 5.36 26.12 -14.34
N THR A 188 5.20 24.90 -13.81
CA THR A 188 5.05 23.69 -14.69
C THR A 188 4.42 22.45 -14.04
N ARG A 189 4.28 22.42 -12.70
CA ARG A 189 3.87 21.21 -11.96
C ARG A 189 2.47 21.38 -11.40
N SER A 190 1.56 20.45 -11.66
CA SER A 190 0.19 20.52 -11.13
C SER A 190 -0.07 19.46 -10.05
N GLY A 191 -0.60 19.91 -8.91
CA GLY A 191 -1.01 19.02 -7.83
C GLY A 191 -2.12 18.06 -8.25
N ASN A 192 -3.02 18.52 -9.10
CA ASN A 192 -4.16 17.77 -9.62
C ASN A 192 -3.76 16.80 -10.75
N ARG A 193 -2.50 16.90 -11.22
CA ARG A 193 -1.88 16.01 -12.22
C ARG A 193 -0.77 15.15 -11.62
N GLY A 194 -0.78 14.98 -10.30
CA GLY A 194 0.15 14.10 -9.60
C GLY A 194 1.57 14.62 -9.43
N THR A 195 1.88 15.82 -9.93
CA THR A 195 3.22 16.41 -9.90
C THR A 195 3.37 17.52 -8.86
N CYS A 196 2.50 17.63 -7.84
CA CYS A 196 2.55 18.67 -6.80
C CYS A 196 3.97 19.11 -6.39
N ALA A 197 4.30 20.39 -6.54
CA ALA A 197 5.58 20.99 -6.17
C ALA A 197 5.69 21.34 -4.67
N GLN A 198 4.64 21.04 -3.89
CA GLN A 198 4.53 21.31 -2.46
C GLN A 198 4.85 22.76 -2.05
N PRO A 199 4.28 23.78 -2.72
CA PRO A 199 4.60 25.17 -2.39
C PRO A 199 4.24 25.54 -0.95
N CYS A 200 3.13 25.02 -0.42
CA CYS A 200 2.76 25.20 0.98
C CYS A 200 3.81 24.70 1.98
N ARG A 201 4.77 23.86 1.55
CA ARG A 201 5.85 23.32 2.38
C ARG A 201 7.15 24.13 2.27
N LYS A 202 7.22 25.14 1.40
CA LYS A 202 8.39 25.99 1.23
C LYS A 202 8.48 27.05 2.33
N GLU A 203 9.67 27.59 2.47
CA GLU A 203 9.94 28.74 3.34
C GLU A 203 9.54 30.04 2.64
N TYR A 204 8.99 30.98 3.40
CA TYR A 204 8.53 32.28 2.92
C TYR A 204 9.11 33.39 3.78
N ILE A 205 9.61 34.44 3.12
CA ILE A 205 10.04 35.68 3.76
C ILE A 205 8.87 36.67 3.73
N THR A 206 8.65 37.38 4.83
CA THR A 206 7.60 38.41 4.91
C THR A 206 8.21 39.77 5.26
N SER A 207 7.44 40.84 5.12
CA SER A 207 7.87 42.18 5.54
C SER A 207 8.24 42.22 7.04
N LYS A 208 7.50 41.47 7.87
CA LYS A 208 7.71 41.38 9.33
C LYS A 208 8.75 40.35 9.75
N ASN A 209 9.03 39.34 8.93
CA ASN A 209 10.02 38.31 9.21
C ASN A 209 10.92 38.10 7.99
N LYS A 210 12.09 38.75 8.04
CA LYS A 210 13.13 38.69 7.02
C LYS A 210 13.96 37.40 7.04
N LYS A 211 13.88 36.61 8.13
CA LYS A 211 14.65 35.37 8.31
C LYS A 211 14.03 34.14 7.65
N GLY A 212 12.81 34.26 7.10
CA GLY A 212 12.08 33.13 6.56
C GLY A 212 11.24 32.40 7.62
N THR A 213 10.12 31.83 7.19
CA THR A 213 9.25 30.99 8.03
C THR A 213 8.35 30.09 7.18
N PHE A 214 7.92 28.96 7.75
CA PHE A 214 6.98 28.04 7.10
C PHE A 214 5.53 28.45 7.38
N LEU A 215 5.06 29.48 6.67
CA LEU A 215 3.74 30.07 6.88
C LEU A 215 2.60 29.06 6.72
N PHE A 216 2.73 28.15 5.76
CA PHE A 216 1.63 27.35 5.24
C PHE A 216 1.81 25.85 5.43
N SER A 217 2.88 25.37 6.05
CA SER A 217 3.21 23.95 6.11
C SER A 217 2.34 23.24 7.16
N PRO A 218 1.29 22.47 6.77
CA PRO A 218 0.40 21.88 7.76
C PRO A 218 1.07 20.71 8.50
N LYS A 219 0.67 20.41 9.73
CA LYS A 219 1.09 19.16 10.39
C LYS A 219 0.60 17.95 9.59
N ASP A 220 1.30 16.82 9.71
CA ASP A 220 0.84 15.56 9.11
C ASP A 220 -0.35 15.01 9.93
N LEU A 221 -1.30 14.34 9.27
CA LEU A 221 -2.45 13.72 9.91
C LEU A 221 -2.02 12.48 10.68
N ARG A 222 -2.52 12.34 11.92
CA ARG A 222 -2.38 11.13 12.74
C ARG A 222 -3.64 10.92 13.57
N LEU A 223 -4.45 9.94 13.17
CA LEU A 223 -5.69 9.55 13.84
C LEU A 223 -5.61 8.14 14.44
N ILE A 224 -4.43 7.67 14.86
CA ILE A 224 -4.28 6.30 15.35
C ILE A 224 -5.12 6.03 16.59
N GLU A 225 -5.27 7.01 17.48
CA GLU A 225 -6.13 6.90 18.66
C GLU A 225 -7.62 6.85 18.31
N GLU A 226 -8.00 7.33 17.11
CA GLU A 226 -9.40 7.43 16.68
C GLU A 226 -9.86 6.25 15.83
N VAL A 227 -8.97 5.31 15.46
CA VAL A 227 -9.32 4.22 14.54
C VAL A 227 -10.44 3.33 15.08
N GLY A 228 -10.49 3.14 16.40
CA GLY A 228 -11.58 2.41 17.05
C GLY A 228 -12.92 3.14 16.93
N ASN A 229 -12.92 4.48 17.07
CA ASN A 229 -14.13 5.29 16.92
C ASN A 229 -14.60 5.32 15.47
N LEU A 230 -13.68 5.54 14.52
CA LEU A 230 -13.97 5.48 13.07
C LEU A 230 -14.54 4.12 12.66
N SER A 231 -13.99 3.02 13.20
CA SER A 231 -14.51 1.67 12.95
C SER A 231 -15.94 1.51 13.49
N LYS A 232 -16.20 1.94 14.73
CA LYS A 232 -17.55 1.90 15.34
C LYS A 232 -18.57 2.76 14.60
N MET A 233 -18.15 3.88 14.00
CA MET A 233 -19.01 4.74 13.18
C MET A 233 -19.49 4.05 11.89
N GLY A 234 -18.84 2.96 11.46
CA GLY A 234 -19.15 2.26 10.20
C GLY A 234 -18.28 2.68 9.02
N VAL A 235 -17.14 3.34 9.27
CA VAL A 235 -16.16 3.62 8.20
C VAL A 235 -15.65 2.29 7.63
N ALA A 236 -15.77 2.14 6.32
CA ALA A 236 -15.46 0.89 5.63
C ALA A 236 -13.94 0.67 5.47
N SER A 237 -13.17 1.75 5.27
CA SER A 237 -11.72 1.66 5.04
C SER A 237 -10.95 2.83 5.66
N LEU A 238 -9.87 2.52 6.38
CA LEU A 238 -8.92 3.47 6.93
C LEU A 238 -7.68 3.51 6.03
N LYS A 239 -7.45 4.67 5.43
CA LYS A 239 -6.40 4.86 4.43
C LYS A 239 -5.17 5.53 5.01
N ILE A 240 -4.02 4.89 4.83
CA ILE A 240 -2.70 5.46 5.16
C ILE A 240 -2.13 6.17 3.92
N GLU A 241 -1.70 7.43 4.04
CA GLU A 241 -0.93 8.11 2.98
C GLU A 241 0.56 7.78 3.11
N GLY A 242 1.23 7.54 1.98
CA GLY A 242 2.67 7.30 1.99
C GLY A 242 3.27 6.68 0.73
N ARG A 243 2.68 6.84 -0.46
CA ARG A 243 3.21 6.18 -1.68
C ARG A 243 4.62 6.61 -2.07
N MET A 244 5.10 7.77 -1.62
CA MET A 244 6.49 8.21 -1.84
C MET A 244 7.42 7.90 -0.67
N LYS A 245 6.94 7.18 0.35
CA LYS A 245 7.71 6.84 1.54
C LYS A 245 8.45 5.52 1.32
N SER A 246 9.46 5.27 2.15
CA SER A 246 10.26 4.04 2.05
C SER A 246 9.46 2.82 2.49
N PRO A 247 9.86 1.59 2.08
CA PRO A 247 9.21 0.36 2.54
C PRO A 247 9.17 0.24 4.06
N GLU A 248 10.22 0.68 4.76
CA GLU A 248 10.31 0.63 6.22
C GLU A 248 9.25 1.53 6.88
N TYR A 249 9.07 2.75 6.35
CA TYR A 249 7.99 3.64 6.77
C TYR A 249 6.63 2.94 6.60
N VAL A 250 6.41 2.33 5.43
CA VAL A 250 5.12 1.70 5.11
C VAL A 250 4.86 0.54 6.05
N TYR A 251 5.82 -0.37 6.23
CA TYR A 251 5.70 -1.50 7.15
C TYR A 251 5.37 -1.04 8.57
N GLN A 252 6.14 -0.07 9.10
CA GLN A 252 6.00 0.37 10.48
C GLN A 252 4.64 1.03 10.72
N VAL A 253 4.21 1.96 9.85
CA VAL A 253 2.90 2.60 9.99
C VAL A 253 1.77 1.57 9.85
N VAL A 254 1.83 0.67 8.88
CA VAL A 254 0.77 -0.33 8.69
C VAL A 254 0.69 -1.28 9.89
N SER A 255 1.83 -1.76 10.39
CA SER A 255 1.90 -2.65 11.56
C SER A 255 1.27 -2.00 12.80
N GLU A 256 1.61 -0.74 13.09
CA GLU A 256 1.07 -0.04 14.25
C GLU A 256 -0.43 0.24 14.13
N TYR A 257 -0.91 0.64 12.95
CA TYR A 257 -2.36 0.80 12.73
C TYR A 257 -3.10 -0.54 12.79
N ARG A 258 -2.45 -1.65 12.38
CA ARG A 258 -3.01 -3.00 12.52
C ARG A 258 -3.15 -3.40 13.98
N LYS A 259 -2.12 -3.16 14.81
CA LYS A 259 -2.18 -3.37 16.26
C LYS A 259 -3.29 -2.54 16.89
N ALA A 260 -3.36 -1.25 16.57
CA ALA A 260 -4.40 -0.36 17.07
C ALA A 260 -5.82 -0.84 16.71
N LEU A 261 -6.02 -1.34 15.49
CA LEU A 261 -7.31 -1.86 15.04
C LEU A 261 -7.70 -3.20 15.68
N ASN A 262 -6.73 -4.10 15.91
CA ASN A 262 -7.01 -5.43 16.44
C ASN A 262 -7.10 -5.45 17.97
N GLU A 263 -6.22 -4.69 18.65
CA GLU A 263 -5.97 -4.80 20.09
C GLU A 263 -6.27 -3.50 20.84
N GLY A 264 -6.45 -2.37 20.14
CA GLY A 264 -6.59 -1.05 20.77
C GLY A 264 -5.27 -0.50 21.33
N THR A 265 -4.14 -1.14 21.04
CA THR A 265 -2.80 -0.78 21.52
C THR A 265 -1.92 -0.29 20.37
N PHE A 266 -0.97 0.61 20.65
CA PHE A 266 0.04 1.06 19.70
C PHE A 266 1.23 1.70 20.43
N GLU A 267 2.40 1.68 19.80
CA GLU A 267 3.63 2.26 20.34
C GLU A 267 3.83 3.69 19.81
N GLN A 268 3.57 4.68 20.65
CA GLN A 268 3.65 6.10 20.25
C GLN A 268 5.05 6.50 19.77
N ASN A 269 6.09 5.95 20.39
CA ASN A 269 7.48 6.22 20.05
C ASN A 269 7.83 5.70 18.65
N GLU A 270 7.32 4.53 18.27
CA GLU A 270 7.57 3.94 16.95
C GLU A 270 7.00 4.80 15.82
N LEU A 271 5.79 5.34 15.98
CA LEU A 271 5.22 6.24 14.98
C LEU A 271 5.92 7.60 14.95
N SER A 272 6.31 8.13 16.11
CA SER A 272 7.03 9.41 16.23
C SER A 272 8.38 9.41 15.47
N GLU A 273 9.06 8.27 15.44
CA GLU A 273 10.35 8.09 14.75
C GLU A 273 10.22 8.04 13.22
N VAL A 274 9.01 7.74 12.72
CA VAL A 274 8.69 7.65 11.28
C VAL A 274 8.21 8.98 10.71
N PHE A 275 7.74 9.89 11.58
CA PHE A 275 7.27 11.20 11.15
C PHE A 275 8.42 12.11 10.71
N SER A 276 8.32 12.58 9.48
CA SER A 276 9.18 13.64 8.97
C SER A 276 8.77 15.03 9.46
N ARG A 277 7.64 15.20 10.14
CA ARG A 277 7.04 16.49 10.52
C ARG A 277 6.16 16.33 11.77
N ALA A 278 5.93 17.42 12.51
CA ALA A 278 4.93 17.42 13.57
C ALA A 278 3.58 16.90 13.05
N SER A 279 2.87 16.13 13.87
CA SER A 279 1.57 15.54 13.53
C SER A 279 0.44 16.16 14.34
N GLY A 280 -0.78 16.02 13.84
CA GLY A 280 -2.00 16.48 14.50
C GLY A 280 -3.24 15.74 14.01
N LYS A 281 -4.39 16.07 14.60
CA LYS A 281 -5.69 15.45 14.29
C LYS A 281 -6.38 16.08 13.05
N GLY A 282 -5.75 17.06 12.41
CA GLY A 282 -6.34 17.75 11.26
C GLY A 282 -7.69 18.40 11.60
N PHE A 283 -8.70 18.11 10.78
CA PHE A 283 -10.07 18.62 10.95
C PHE A 283 -10.97 17.67 11.75
N TYR A 284 -10.45 16.54 12.25
CA TYR A 284 -11.29 15.48 12.83
C TYR A 284 -12.18 15.99 13.99
N HIS A 285 -11.65 16.87 14.85
CA HIS A 285 -12.39 17.49 15.95
C HIS A 285 -12.96 18.89 15.61
N GLY A 286 -13.08 19.23 14.33
CA GLY A 286 -13.45 20.56 13.85
C GLY A 286 -12.28 21.34 13.26
N ILE A 287 -12.53 22.61 12.93
CA ILE A 287 -11.56 23.48 12.26
C ILE A 287 -10.34 23.71 13.18
N PRO A 288 -9.11 23.38 12.73
CA PRO A 288 -7.91 23.54 13.55
C PRO A 288 -7.57 25.02 13.76
N ARG A 289 -7.14 25.37 14.98
CA ARG A 289 -6.55 26.68 15.29
C ARG A 289 -5.20 26.85 14.57
N VAL A 290 -4.82 28.11 14.32
CA VAL A 290 -3.64 28.48 13.51
C VAL A 290 -2.33 27.89 14.06
N ASP A 291 -2.17 27.89 15.37
CA ASP A 291 -1.03 27.33 16.11
C ASP A 291 -0.94 25.80 16.01
N ASN A 292 -2.09 25.12 15.91
CA ASN A 292 -2.15 23.67 15.79
C ASN A 292 -2.11 23.18 14.33
N TRP A 293 -2.44 24.04 13.35
CA TRP A 293 -2.48 23.67 11.94
C TRP A 293 -1.09 23.48 11.33
N LYS A 294 -0.11 24.32 11.67
CA LYS A 294 1.20 24.38 10.99
C LYS A 294 2.37 23.87 11.82
N THR A 295 3.46 23.48 11.16
CA THR A 295 4.69 22.94 11.78
C THR A 295 5.62 23.99 12.40
N GLY A 296 5.19 25.26 12.51
CA GLY A 296 5.98 26.32 13.15
C GLY A 296 7.25 26.70 12.38
N LYS A 297 8.42 26.63 13.05
CA LYS A 297 9.73 27.10 12.54
C LYS A 297 10.46 26.13 11.61
N THR A 298 9.97 24.92 11.38
CA THR A 298 10.66 23.91 10.54
C THR A 298 9.72 23.22 9.53
N SER A 299 10.22 22.94 8.32
CA SER A 299 9.48 22.21 7.26
C SER A 299 9.66 20.69 7.28
N GLY A 300 10.53 20.19 8.15
CA GLY A 300 10.98 18.80 8.14
C GLY A 300 11.56 18.33 9.46
N ARG A 301 11.98 17.05 9.47
CA ARG A 301 12.25 16.18 10.64
C ARG A 301 12.59 16.99 11.88
N GLU A 302 11.69 17.06 12.85
CA GLU A 302 12.07 17.45 14.21
C GLU A 302 13.04 16.39 14.76
N GLY A 303 12.84 15.12 14.41
CA GLY A 303 13.67 13.99 14.84
C GLY A 303 13.69 13.81 16.35
N VAL A 304 13.88 12.58 16.82
CA VAL A 304 14.01 12.34 18.26
C VAL A 304 15.38 12.85 18.71
N LEU A 305 15.44 13.71 19.73
CA LEU A 305 16.71 14.08 20.35
C LEU A 305 17.38 12.81 20.86
N THR A 306 18.45 12.39 20.21
CA THR A 306 19.06 11.07 20.41
C THR A 306 20.37 11.18 21.14
N ALA A 307 21.14 12.23 20.88
CA ALA A 307 22.41 12.44 21.55
C ALA A 307 22.80 13.91 21.58
N ILE A 308 23.77 14.24 22.42
CA ILE A 308 24.41 15.56 22.49
C ILE A 308 25.91 15.34 22.42
N THR A 309 26.62 16.07 21.55
CA THR A 309 28.08 15.98 21.49
C THR A 309 28.73 16.56 22.75
N THR A 310 29.75 15.88 23.29
CA THR A 310 30.50 16.42 24.44
C THR A 310 31.63 17.36 24.00
N GLY A 311 32.01 17.30 22.72
CA GLY A 311 33.17 18.00 22.14
C GLY A 311 34.47 17.20 22.22
N LYS A 312 34.47 16.01 22.84
CA LYS A 312 35.65 15.13 22.87
C LYS A 312 35.72 14.27 21.63
N THR A 313 36.92 14.16 21.07
CA THR A 313 37.22 13.30 19.93
C THR A 313 38.44 12.43 20.22
N ASN A 314 38.50 11.26 19.59
CA ASN A 314 39.64 10.35 19.68
C ASN A 314 39.66 9.43 18.44
N ASP A 315 40.73 9.48 17.64
CA ASP A 315 40.95 8.59 16.49
C ASP A 315 39.72 8.43 15.55
N GLY A 316 39.17 9.58 15.13
CA GLY A 316 37.99 9.64 14.28
C GLY A 316 36.65 9.31 14.97
N LEU A 317 36.66 9.07 16.29
CA LEU A 317 35.47 8.90 17.12
C LEU A 317 35.07 10.20 17.81
N ILE A 318 33.78 10.34 18.09
CA ILE A 318 33.20 11.45 18.86
C ILE A 318 32.51 10.86 20.09
N GLU A 319 32.70 11.48 21.26
CA GLU A 319 31.97 11.12 22.48
C GLU A 319 30.60 11.83 22.48
N LEU A 320 29.54 11.04 22.68
CA LEU A 320 28.16 11.47 22.75
C LEU A 320 27.56 11.16 24.12
N LEU A 321 26.79 12.10 24.66
CA LEU A 321 25.81 11.83 25.70
C LEU A 321 24.50 11.38 25.03
N VAL A 322 24.20 10.09 25.12
CA VAL A 322 23.04 9.48 24.47
C VAL A 322 21.79 9.69 25.34
N LYS A 323 20.72 10.20 24.72
CA LYS A 323 19.42 10.49 25.36
C LYS A 323 18.32 9.51 24.94
N ALA A 324 18.51 8.80 23.84
CA ALA A 324 17.64 7.73 23.36
C ALA A 324 18.48 6.59 22.75
N PRO A 325 18.04 5.31 22.80
CA PRO A 325 18.85 4.16 22.40
C PRO A 325 19.44 4.33 21.00
N LEU A 326 20.77 4.34 20.84
CA LEU A 326 21.51 4.61 19.61
C LEU A 326 22.24 3.35 19.12
N LYS A 327 22.24 3.09 17.80
CA LYS A 327 22.97 1.96 17.20
C LYS A 327 23.71 2.33 15.92
N ALA A 328 24.67 1.49 15.53
CA ALA A 328 25.29 1.58 14.21
C ALA A 328 24.22 1.45 13.11
N GLY A 329 24.37 2.27 12.06
CA GLY A 329 23.44 2.44 10.95
C GLY A 329 22.41 3.56 11.15
N ASP A 330 22.22 4.08 12.37
CA ASP A 330 21.31 5.20 12.64
C ASP A 330 21.76 6.48 11.92
N GLY A 331 20.83 7.17 11.26
CA GLY A 331 21.06 8.48 10.66
C GLY A 331 20.78 9.59 11.65
N LEU A 332 21.77 10.43 11.94
CA LEU A 332 21.63 11.61 12.80
C LEU A 332 21.73 12.89 11.97
N PHE A 333 20.99 13.93 12.35
CA PHE A 333 21.15 15.27 11.83
C PHE A 333 21.33 16.28 12.96
N TRP A 334 21.89 17.42 12.62
CA TRP A 334 22.09 18.56 13.49
C TRP A 334 21.87 19.85 12.69
N VAL A 335 21.77 20.97 13.40
CA VAL A 335 21.64 22.30 12.83
C VAL A 335 22.68 23.21 13.48
N ILE A 336 23.56 23.79 12.66
CA ILE A 336 24.58 24.76 13.09
C ILE A 336 24.39 26.00 12.22
N ASN A 337 24.25 27.18 12.83
CA ASN A 337 24.02 28.44 12.11
C ASN A 337 22.86 28.36 11.08
N GLU A 338 21.76 27.72 11.49
CA GLU A 338 20.57 27.46 10.64
C GLU A 338 20.82 26.54 9.43
N ILE A 339 22.04 26.02 9.24
CA ILE A 339 22.37 25.02 8.21
C ILE A 339 22.16 23.62 8.77
N LYS A 340 21.29 22.85 8.09
CA LYS A 340 21.02 21.45 8.43
C LYS A 340 22.01 20.52 7.72
N ALA A 341 22.71 19.69 8.50
CA ALA A 341 23.58 18.63 8.00
C ALA A 341 23.28 17.32 8.72
N GLY A 342 23.69 16.19 8.12
CA GLY A 342 23.46 14.87 8.72
C GLY A 342 24.45 13.83 8.23
N ALA A 343 24.62 12.79 9.02
CA ALA A 343 25.49 11.66 8.75
C ALA A 343 24.97 10.39 9.43
N ARG A 344 25.54 9.23 9.06
CA ARG A 344 25.18 7.94 9.68
C ARG A 344 26.24 7.53 10.68
N VAL A 345 25.79 7.03 11.83
CA VAL A 345 26.65 6.33 12.78
C VAL A 345 27.09 5.02 12.14
N THR A 346 28.39 4.80 11.95
CA THR A 346 28.92 3.56 11.34
C THR A 346 29.44 2.59 12.38
N TYR A 347 29.74 3.09 13.58
CA TYR A 347 30.23 2.31 14.71
C TYR A 347 29.81 2.99 16.01
N ILE A 348 29.54 2.19 17.04
CA ILE A 348 29.21 2.68 18.38
C ILE A 348 29.84 1.79 19.45
N LYS A 349 30.36 2.41 20.51
CA LYS A 349 30.96 1.75 21.66
C LYS A 349 30.57 2.48 22.94
N ALA A 350 30.01 1.78 23.92
CA ALA A 350 29.71 2.37 25.23
C ALA A 350 31.01 2.74 25.98
N ASP A 351 30.98 3.85 26.70
CA ASP A 351 32.05 4.21 27.64
C ASP A 351 31.99 3.29 28.87
N LYS A 352 33.15 2.76 29.28
CA LYS A 352 33.22 1.79 30.39
C LYS A 352 32.97 2.41 31.76
N LYS A 353 33.18 3.73 31.91
CA LYS A 353 33.14 4.43 33.20
C LYS A 353 31.94 5.36 33.33
N LYS A 354 31.40 5.86 32.22
CA LYS A 354 30.27 6.79 32.23
C LYS A 354 29.02 6.18 31.60
N LYS A 355 27.98 6.02 32.41
CA LYS A 355 26.65 5.60 31.96
C LYS A 355 26.09 6.62 30.96
N ASP A 356 25.49 6.14 29.88
CA ASP A 356 24.91 6.92 28.77
C ASP A 356 25.90 7.67 27.86
N TYR A 357 27.21 7.47 28.04
CA TYR A 357 28.23 8.00 27.12
C TYR A 357 28.67 6.95 26.12
N PHE A 358 28.75 7.35 24.85
CA PHE A 358 29.12 6.46 23.76
C PHE A 358 30.12 7.13 22.83
N TRP A 359 31.11 6.37 22.39
CA TRP A 359 32.03 6.74 21.32
C TRP A 359 31.48 6.25 19.99
N VAL A 360 31.30 7.17 19.04
CA VAL A 360 30.72 6.84 17.73
C VAL A 360 31.64 7.23 16.58
N ARG A 361 31.57 6.49 15.47
CA ARG A 361 32.21 6.82 14.19
C ARG A 361 31.14 7.18 13.15
N GLY A 362 31.53 7.92 12.12
CA GLY A 362 30.67 8.29 10.98
C GLY A 362 30.02 9.67 11.09
N LEU A 363 30.27 10.38 12.20
CA LEU A 363 29.92 11.80 12.35
C LEU A 363 31.17 12.68 12.16
N PRO A 364 31.04 13.94 11.70
CA PRO A 364 32.17 14.85 11.54
C PRO A 364 32.82 15.19 12.89
N THR A 365 34.13 14.95 13.04
CA THR A 365 34.87 15.19 14.30
C THR A 365 34.96 16.66 14.68
N ASN A 366 34.67 17.57 13.75
CA ASN A 366 34.60 19.01 14.00
C ASN A 366 33.24 19.49 14.55
N LEU A 367 32.33 18.58 14.91
CA LEU A 367 31.10 18.96 15.61
C LEU A 367 31.40 19.57 16.97
N GLY A 368 31.03 20.84 17.14
CA GLY A 368 31.22 21.57 18.40
C GLY A 368 30.54 20.91 19.59
N ALA A 369 31.02 21.18 20.81
CA ALA A 369 30.42 20.69 22.04
C ALA A 369 28.96 21.19 22.19
N LYS A 370 28.14 20.37 22.86
CA LYS A 370 26.71 20.62 23.12
C LYS A 370 25.83 20.70 21.84
N THR A 371 26.31 20.17 20.73
CA THR A 371 25.49 20.06 19.51
C THR A 371 24.43 18.99 19.71
N GLU A 372 23.15 19.36 19.59
CA GLU A 372 22.05 18.41 19.60
C GLU A 372 22.04 17.56 18.32
N LEU A 373 22.11 16.24 18.50
CA LEU A 373 21.98 15.26 17.44
C LEU A 373 20.60 14.63 17.52
N ARG A 374 19.82 14.83 16.45
CA ARG A 374 18.47 14.32 16.32
C ARG A 374 18.46 13.16 15.33
N ARG A 375 17.79 12.05 15.67
CA ARG A 375 17.67 10.91 14.75
C ARG A 375 16.72 11.24 13.62
N THR A 376 17.20 11.03 12.40
CA THR A 376 16.44 11.17 11.16
C THR A 376 15.80 9.86 10.69
N SER A 377 16.45 8.75 11.00
CA SER A 377 16.01 7.39 10.71
C SER A 377 16.78 6.47 11.63
N LYS A 378 16.09 5.55 12.30
CA LYS A 378 16.76 4.38 12.87
C LYS A 378 17.45 3.62 11.74
N ALA A 379 18.47 2.82 12.02
CA ALA A 379 18.70 1.60 11.25
C ALA A 379 17.45 0.74 11.45
N ILE A 380 16.45 1.00 10.62
CA ILE A 380 15.16 0.33 10.69
C ILE A 380 15.39 -1.04 10.07
N GLU A 381 15.57 -2.03 10.94
CA GLU A 381 15.53 -3.45 10.59
C GLU A 381 14.09 -4.00 10.69
N SER A 382 13.09 -3.14 10.93
CA SER A 382 11.71 -3.58 11.16
C SER A 382 11.13 -4.31 9.95
N TYR A 383 11.56 -3.93 8.75
CA TYR A 383 11.26 -4.66 7.53
C TYR A 383 12.56 -5.15 6.89
N ARG A 384 12.68 -6.46 6.73
CA ARG A 384 13.74 -7.11 5.96
C ARG A 384 13.09 -7.89 4.84
N GLU A 385 13.70 -7.89 3.65
CA GLU A 385 13.19 -8.70 2.54
C GLU A 385 13.09 -10.20 2.89
N THR A 386 13.86 -10.67 3.87
CA THR A 386 13.79 -12.04 4.41
C THR A 386 12.46 -12.36 5.10
N MET A 387 11.68 -11.36 5.52
CA MET A 387 10.33 -11.56 6.08
C MET A 387 9.31 -11.92 4.99
N TRP A 388 9.65 -11.68 3.72
CA TRP A 388 8.78 -11.97 2.59
C TRP A 388 8.87 -13.43 2.20
N ASN A 389 7.75 -14.15 2.28
CA ASN A 389 7.66 -15.50 1.75
C ASN A 389 7.42 -15.46 0.23
N LYS A 390 8.39 -15.96 -0.56
CA LYS A 390 8.27 -16.03 -2.03
C LYS A 390 7.10 -16.86 -2.54
N ASP A 391 6.61 -17.83 -1.75
CA ASP A 391 5.43 -18.63 -2.14
C ASP A 391 4.15 -17.79 -2.21
N TRP A 392 4.10 -16.64 -1.54
CA TRP A 392 3.01 -15.67 -1.68
C TRP A 392 2.92 -15.08 -3.08
N GLU A 393 3.97 -15.19 -3.90
CA GLU A 393 3.97 -14.71 -5.29
C GLU A 393 3.34 -15.69 -6.28
N ARG A 394 3.08 -16.94 -5.84
CA ARG A 394 2.41 -17.98 -6.63
C ARG A 394 0.91 -17.99 -6.35
N LEU A 395 0.10 -17.84 -7.39
CA LEU A 395 -1.36 -17.89 -7.28
C LEU A 395 -1.80 -19.34 -7.03
N PRO A 396 -2.55 -19.62 -5.95
CA PRO A 396 -3.16 -20.93 -5.75
C PRO A 396 -4.24 -21.19 -6.81
N VAL A 397 -4.18 -22.36 -7.44
CA VAL A 397 -5.18 -22.87 -8.37
C VAL A 397 -5.73 -24.17 -7.82
N ASP A 398 -7.05 -24.22 -7.59
CA ASP A 398 -7.71 -25.45 -7.15
C ASP A 398 -7.80 -26.44 -8.33
N LEU A 399 -7.44 -27.69 -8.08
CA LEU A 399 -7.39 -28.77 -9.06
C LEU A 399 -8.41 -29.85 -8.69
N PHE A 400 -9.30 -30.15 -9.62
CA PHE A 400 -10.35 -31.16 -9.48
C PHE A 400 -10.00 -32.34 -10.39
N TRP A 401 -9.85 -33.52 -9.80
CA TRP A 401 -9.38 -34.72 -10.46
C TRP A 401 -10.52 -35.71 -10.65
N SER A 402 -10.61 -36.28 -11.85
CA SER A 402 -11.59 -37.33 -12.17
C SER A 402 -11.00 -38.38 -13.10
N GLY A 403 -11.51 -39.60 -13.02
CA GLY A 403 -11.12 -40.71 -13.87
C GLY A 403 -11.35 -42.06 -13.20
N HIS A 404 -11.51 -43.12 -13.97
CA HIS A 404 -11.63 -44.51 -13.52
C HIS A 404 -10.71 -45.42 -14.34
N ASP A 405 -10.64 -46.71 -13.98
CA ASP A 405 -9.84 -47.68 -14.75
C ASP A 405 -10.23 -47.64 -16.24
N GLN A 406 -9.21 -47.71 -17.11
CA GLN A 406 -9.30 -47.61 -18.56
C GLN A 406 -9.84 -46.28 -19.10
N THR A 407 -9.79 -45.19 -18.34
CA THR A 407 -10.08 -43.83 -18.83
C THR A 407 -8.93 -42.86 -18.61
N PRO A 408 -8.86 -41.76 -19.37
CA PRO A 408 -7.91 -40.69 -19.09
C PRO A 408 -8.05 -40.13 -17.67
N LEU A 409 -6.92 -39.74 -17.08
CA LEU A 409 -6.92 -38.85 -15.94
C LEU A 409 -7.30 -37.44 -16.40
N ALA A 410 -8.41 -36.93 -15.91
CA ALA A 410 -8.82 -35.56 -16.17
C ALA A 410 -8.53 -34.64 -14.98
N VAL A 411 -8.11 -33.42 -15.30
CA VAL A 411 -7.95 -32.30 -14.37
C VAL A 411 -8.78 -31.11 -14.82
N GLU A 412 -9.58 -30.60 -13.90
CA GLU A 412 -10.33 -29.36 -14.06
C GLU A 412 -9.80 -28.27 -13.14
N ALA A 413 -9.83 -27.04 -13.62
CA ALA A 413 -9.45 -25.85 -12.88
C ALA A 413 -10.29 -24.64 -13.30
N ILE A 414 -10.36 -23.63 -12.43
CA ILE A 414 -10.97 -22.34 -12.76
C ILE A 414 -9.93 -21.25 -12.57
N ILE A 415 -9.68 -20.46 -13.61
CA ILE A 415 -8.77 -19.32 -13.58
C ILE A 415 -9.44 -18.11 -14.22
N ASN A 416 -9.44 -16.98 -13.51
CA ASN A 416 -10.09 -15.74 -13.95
C ASN A 416 -11.54 -15.94 -14.48
N GLU A 417 -12.34 -16.75 -13.78
CA GLU A 417 -13.71 -17.16 -14.17
C GLU A 417 -13.81 -18.08 -15.41
N HIS A 418 -12.70 -18.39 -16.08
CA HIS A 418 -12.66 -19.38 -17.16
C HIS A 418 -12.52 -20.79 -16.59
N LYS A 419 -13.36 -21.70 -17.10
CA LYS A 419 -13.26 -23.14 -16.79
C LYS A 419 -12.28 -23.80 -17.75
N LEU A 420 -11.45 -24.69 -17.22
CA LEU A 420 -10.48 -25.49 -17.96
C LEU A 420 -10.68 -26.96 -17.61
N ARG A 421 -10.68 -27.84 -18.61
CA ARG A 421 -10.59 -29.29 -18.45
C ARG A 421 -9.51 -29.83 -19.40
N LEU A 422 -8.61 -30.65 -18.88
CA LEU A 422 -7.57 -31.35 -19.65
C LEU A 422 -7.54 -32.82 -19.26
N GLU A 423 -7.15 -33.67 -20.20
CA GLU A 423 -7.11 -35.12 -20.01
C GLU A 423 -5.72 -35.66 -20.37
N SER A 424 -5.29 -36.73 -19.71
CA SER A 424 -4.08 -37.46 -20.07
C SER A 424 -4.27 -38.21 -21.38
N GLU A 425 -3.18 -38.40 -22.13
CA GLU A 425 -3.21 -39.25 -23.33
C GLU A 425 -3.16 -40.74 -22.97
N GLU A 426 -2.47 -41.06 -21.88
CA GLU A 426 -2.41 -42.42 -21.32
C GLU A 426 -3.66 -42.68 -20.46
N LEU A 427 -4.16 -43.91 -20.50
CA LEU A 427 -5.29 -44.35 -19.70
C LEU A 427 -4.83 -44.75 -18.30
N LEU A 428 -5.72 -44.58 -17.32
CA LEU A 428 -5.52 -45.03 -15.97
C LEU A 428 -5.58 -46.56 -15.90
N HIS A 429 -4.71 -47.13 -15.07
CA HIS A 429 -4.66 -48.57 -14.79
C HIS A 429 -4.62 -48.83 -13.28
N PRO A 430 -4.97 -50.03 -12.79
CA PRO A 430 -4.87 -50.35 -11.38
C PRO A 430 -3.41 -50.27 -10.88
N ALA A 431 -3.22 -49.62 -9.75
CA ALA A 431 -1.94 -49.55 -9.04
C ALA A 431 -1.78 -50.80 -8.16
N LEU A 432 -0.57 -51.36 -8.13
CA LEU A 432 -0.24 -52.49 -7.24
C LEU A 432 -0.17 -52.05 -5.76
N ASN A 433 0.21 -50.78 -5.52
CA ASN A 433 0.37 -50.18 -4.19
C ASN A 433 -0.44 -48.87 -4.12
N ASN A 434 0.13 -47.82 -3.52
CA ASN A 434 -0.45 -46.48 -3.47
C ASN A 434 -0.78 -45.96 -4.87
N GLY A 435 -2.00 -45.43 -5.02
CA GLY A 435 -2.48 -44.82 -6.25
C GLY A 435 -2.20 -43.32 -6.31
N LEU A 436 -2.69 -42.68 -7.36
CA LEU A 436 -2.53 -41.25 -7.61
C LEU A 436 -3.02 -40.35 -6.46
N LYS A 437 -4.10 -40.76 -5.76
CA LYS A 437 -4.68 -40.00 -4.64
C LYS A 437 -3.76 -39.94 -3.41
N ASP A 438 -2.87 -40.91 -3.26
CA ASP A 438 -2.13 -41.18 -2.04
C ASP A 438 -0.81 -40.39 -1.95
N GLY A 439 -0.61 -39.38 -2.81
CA GLY A 439 0.59 -38.56 -2.82
C GLY A 439 1.04 -38.07 -4.21
N PRO A 440 1.07 -38.92 -5.26
CA PRO A 440 1.66 -38.53 -6.54
C PRO A 440 1.06 -37.26 -7.16
N LEU A 441 -0.26 -37.05 -7.06
CA LEU A 441 -0.89 -35.82 -7.55
C LEU A 441 -0.45 -34.60 -6.75
N GLN A 442 -0.44 -34.70 -5.42
CA GLN A 442 -0.05 -33.63 -4.51
C GLN A 442 1.41 -33.26 -4.71
N GLU A 443 2.32 -34.23 -4.78
CA GLU A 443 3.74 -34.01 -4.98
C GLU A 443 4.05 -33.41 -6.36
N LYS A 444 3.49 -34.01 -7.42
CA LYS A 444 3.82 -33.58 -8.79
C LYS A 444 3.19 -32.24 -9.14
N PHE A 445 2.03 -31.90 -8.58
CA PHE A 445 1.31 -30.67 -8.93
C PHE A 445 1.35 -29.57 -7.85
N ALA A 446 2.06 -29.77 -6.73
CA ALA A 446 2.24 -28.75 -5.68
C ALA A 446 2.68 -27.38 -6.25
N VAL A 447 3.67 -27.38 -7.14
CA VAL A 447 4.17 -26.18 -7.83
C VAL A 447 3.79 -26.25 -9.31
N LEU A 448 3.15 -25.22 -9.84
CA LEU A 448 2.64 -25.15 -11.21
C LEU A 448 3.40 -24.05 -11.99
N GLY A 449 4.68 -24.33 -12.26
CA GLY A 449 5.61 -23.35 -12.85
C GLY A 449 6.00 -22.24 -11.87
N ASP A 450 6.41 -21.09 -12.42
CA ASP A 450 6.88 -19.97 -11.59
C ASP A 450 5.75 -19.12 -11.00
N LEU A 451 4.58 -19.13 -11.65
CA LEU A 451 3.48 -18.20 -11.35
C LEU A 451 2.36 -18.82 -10.52
N TYR A 452 2.27 -20.16 -10.48
CA TYR A 452 1.14 -20.84 -9.86
C TYR A 452 1.60 -21.93 -8.91
N ARG A 453 0.71 -22.29 -7.99
CA ARG A 453 0.83 -23.45 -7.12
C ARG A 453 -0.52 -24.12 -7.00
N ALA A 454 -0.56 -25.39 -6.62
CA ALA A 454 -1.82 -26.00 -6.26
C ALA A 454 -2.42 -25.33 -5.02
N GLY A 455 -3.72 -25.04 -5.09
CA GLY A 455 -4.55 -24.72 -3.95
C GLY A 455 -5.06 -26.01 -3.32
N ARG A 456 -6.36 -26.28 -3.48
CA ARG A 456 -6.99 -27.55 -3.08
C ARG A 456 -6.81 -28.61 -4.16
N HIS A 457 -6.57 -29.84 -3.73
CA HIS A 457 -6.73 -31.04 -4.57
C HIS A 457 -8.05 -31.70 -4.19
N VAL A 458 -8.98 -31.80 -5.15
CA VAL A 458 -10.26 -32.46 -4.97
C VAL A 458 -10.28 -33.70 -5.86
N SER A 459 -10.35 -34.89 -5.26
CA SER A 459 -10.24 -36.17 -5.98
C SER A 459 -11.42 -37.11 -5.75
N THR A 460 -12.57 -36.57 -5.31
CA THR A 460 -13.78 -37.36 -5.02
C THR A 460 -14.33 -38.11 -6.24
N MET A 461 -14.05 -37.63 -7.45
CA MET A 461 -14.48 -38.23 -8.73
C MET A 461 -13.38 -39.09 -9.40
N LEU A 462 -12.24 -39.29 -8.73
CA LEU A 462 -11.17 -40.15 -9.19
C LEU A 462 -11.34 -41.53 -8.54
N GLY A 463 -11.12 -42.64 -9.25
CA GLY A 463 -11.14 -43.98 -8.67
C GLY A 463 -9.97 -44.21 -7.70
N ASP A 464 -10.12 -45.17 -6.78
CA ASP A 464 -9.08 -45.52 -5.83
C ASP A 464 -8.03 -46.45 -6.45
N ARG A 465 -6.79 -46.36 -5.95
CA ARG A 465 -5.65 -47.20 -6.41
C ARG A 465 -5.48 -47.20 -7.93
N LEU A 466 -5.55 -46.04 -8.56
CA LEU A 466 -5.23 -45.87 -9.98
C LEU A 466 -3.81 -45.36 -10.16
N HIS A 467 -3.17 -45.77 -11.25
CA HIS A 467 -1.82 -45.41 -11.66
C HIS A 467 -1.85 -44.69 -13.02
N LEU A 468 -0.92 -43.76 -13.19
CA LEU A 468 -0.57 -43.14 -14.46
C LEU A 468 0.94 -42.95 -14.48
N SER A 469 1.58 -43.18 -15.64
CA SER A 469 3.03 -43.03 -15.72
C SER A 469 3.50 -41.62 -15.33
N ALA A 470 4.71 -41.54 -14.77
CA ALA A 470 5.32 -40.25 -14.42
C ALA A 470 5.52 -39.34 -15.65
N GLY A 471 5.72 -39.93 -16.83
CA GLY A 471 5.83 -39.21 -18.10
C GLY A 471 4.52 -38.53 -18.50
N ALA A 472 3.41 -39.27 -18.42
CA ALA A 472 2.08 -38.74 -18.68
C ALA A 472 1.68 -37.65 -17.68
N LEU A 473 1.95 -37.84 -16.38
CA LEU A 473 1.73 -36.81 -15.36
C LEU A 473 2.53 -35.52 -15.64
N LYS A 474 3.80 -35.65 -16.06
CA LYS A 474 4.65 -34.50 -16.41
C LYS A 474 4.10 -33.76 -17.64
N LYS A 475 3.63 -34.49 -18.65
CA LYS A 475 3.03 -33.90 -19.86
C LYS A 475 1.72 -33.18 -19.54
N LEU A 476 0.82 -33.82 -18.78
CA LEU A 476 -0.44 -33.22 -18.34
C LEU A 476 -0.21 -31.94 -17.53
N LYS A 477 0.76 -31.95 -16.60
CA LYS A 477 1.17 -30.77 -15.84
C LYS A 477 1.63 -29.63 -16.73
N ARG A 478 2.45 -29.91 -17.75
CA ARG A 478 2.92 -28.89 -18.69
C ARG A 478 1.76 -28.25 -19.45
N SER A 479 0.86 -29.07 -19.99
CA SER A 479 -0.33 -28.59 -20.70
C SER A 479 -1.24 -27.76 -19.79
N LEU A 480 -1.41 -28.18 -18.53
CA LEU A 480 -2.17 -27.44 -17.52
C LEU A 480 -1.58 -26.06 -17.24
N VAL A 481 -0.26 -25.97 -17.02
CA VAL A 481 0.42 -24.69 -16.76
C VAL A 481 0.30 -23.74 -17.96
N GLU A 482 0.45 -24.27 -19.18
CA GLU A 482 0.29 -23.49 -20.42
C GLU A 482 -1.14 -22.95 -20.58
N ALA A 483 -2.15 -23.81 -20.39
CA ALA A 483 -3.55 -23.43 -20.50
C ALA A 483 -3.95 -22.41 -19.43
N ILE A 484 -3.55 -22.61 -18.17
CA ILE A 484 -3.76 -21.64 -17.08
C ILE A 484 -3.14 -20.28 -17.45
N SER A 485 -1.90 -20.28 -17.93
CA SER A 485 -1.18 -19.05 -18.27
C SER A 485 -1.82 -18.27 -19.41
N LYS A 486 -2.45 -18.99 -20.36
CA LYS A 486 -3.16 -18.38 -21.48
C LYS A 486 -4.49 -17.77 -21.04
N LEU A 487 -5.25 -18.49 -20.21
CA LEU A 487 -6.55 -18.03 -19.71
C LEU A 487 -6.44 -16.89 -18.69
N ASP A 488 -5.39 -16.86 -17.85
CA ASP A 488 -5.16 -15.78 -16.87
C ASP A 488 -4.87 -14.42 -17.55
N GLN A 489 -4.52 -14.41 -18.84
CA GLN A 489 -4.29 -13.20 -19.64
C GLN A 489 -5.55 -12.68 -20.33
N LEU A 490 -6.66 -13.41 -20.27
CA LEU A 490 -7.92 -12.99 -20.84
C LEU A 490 -8.76 -12.25 -19.80
N PRO A 491 -9.55 -11.22 -20.19
CA PRO A 491 -10.54 -10.66 -19.30
C PRO A 491 -11.57 -11.73 -18.90
N PRO A 492 -12.25 -11.59 -17.75
CA PRO A 492 -13.34 -12.49 -17.39
C PRO A 492 -14.42 -12.48 -18.48
N PRO A 493 -15.07 -13.62 -18.76
CA PRO A 493 -16.13 -13.67 -19.74
C PRO A 493 -17.23 -12.67 -19.39
N GLN A 494 -17.70 -11.92 -20.40
CA GLN A 494 -18.91 -11.13 -20.22
C GLN A 494 -20.05 -12.13 -20.00
N LYS A 495 -20.71 -12.06 -18.84
CA LYS A 495 -21.94 -12.82 -18.66
C LYS A 495 -22.91 -12.24 -19.69
N GLY A 496 -23.30 -13.04 -20.68
CA GLY A 496 -24.47 -12.71 -21.47
C GLY A 496 -25.67 -12.49 -20.54
N PRO A 497 -26.74 -11.83 -20.99
CA PRO A 497 -27.99 -11.87 -20.23
C PRO A 497 -28.27 -13.35 -19.94
N PHE A 498 -28.47 -13.70 -18.67
CA PHE A 498 -28.94 -15.03 -18.30
C PHE A 498 -30.22 -15.25 -19.11
N ILE A 499 -30.17 -16.17 -20.07
CA ILE A 499 -31.37 -16.67 -20.77
C ILE A 499 -32.06 -17.65 -19.83
#